data_AF-A0A6V8DT71-F1
#
_entry.id   AF-A0A6V8DT71-F1
#
_cell.length_a   1.000
_cell.length_b   1.000
_cell.length_c   1.000
_cell.angle_alpha   90.00
_cell.angle_beta   90.00
_cell.angle_gamma   90.00
#
_symmetry.space_group_name_H-M   'P 1'
#
loop_
_entity.id
_entity.type
_entity.pdbx_description
1 polymer ?
#
loop_
_entity_poly.entity_id
_entity_poly.type
_entity_poly.pdbx_seq_one_letter_code
_entity_poly.pdbx_strand_id
1 'polypeptide(L)' 'MGGVQWSTWVEGLSDIGAELVQCSPDHDAGQQLVGMGGAIALLRYAL' A
#
# COMPACT_ATOMS: atom_id res chain seq x y z
N MET A 1 -1.72 -13.67 18.58
CA MET A 1 -0.87 -12.53 18.18
C MET A 1 -1.70 -11.66 17.25
N GLY A 2 -2.27 -10.57 17.75
CA GLY A 2 -3.18 -9.71 16.97
C GLY A 2 -2.45 -8.48 16.47
N GLY A 3 -1.88 -8.55 15.27
CA GLY A 3 -1.43 -7.37 14.55
C GLY A 3 -2.63 -6.62 13.96
N VAL A 4 -2.48 -5.32 13.76
CA VAL A 4 -3.47 -4.51 13.02
C VAL A 4 -3.60 -5.10 11.61
N GLN A 5 -4.84 -5.36 11.18
CA GLN A 5 -5.09 -5.90 9.86
C GLN A 5 -4.75 -4.87 8.78
N TRP A 6 -4.31 -5.36 7.61
CA TRP A 6 -4.00 -4.51 6.46
C TRP A 6 -5.17 -3.58 6.10
N SER A 7 -6.41 -4.08 6.18
CA SER A 7 -7.62 -3.31 5.93
C SER A 7 -7.73 -2.06 6.82
N THR A 8 -7.39 -2.18 8.11
CA THR A 8 -7.44 -1.05 9.06
C THR A 8 -6.46 0.07 8.68
N TRP A 9 -5.29 -0.28 8.13
CA TRP A 9 -4.35 0.71 7.62
C TRP A 9 -4.88 1.41 6.37
N VAL A 10 -5.47 0.64 5.46
CA VAL A 10 -6.06 1.15 4.22
C VAL A 10 -7.22 2.11 4.50
N GLU A 11 -8.06 1.80 5.49
CA GLU A 11 -9.17 2.67 5.90
C GLU A 11 -8.65 4.06 6.31
N GLY A 12 -7.60 4.13 7.12
CA GLY A 12 -6.99 5.39 7.57
C GLY A 12 -6.35 6.23 6.45
N LEU A 13 -6.04 5.64 5.29
CA LEU A 13 -5.53 6.40 4.14
C LEU A 13 -6.57 7.39 3.59
N SER A 14 -7.85 7.00 3.62
CA SER A 14 -8.94 7.86 3.18
C SER A 14 -9.08 9.10 4.07
N ASP A 15 -8.90 8.93 5.38
CA ASP A 15 -9.04 10.00 6.38
C ASP A 15 -8.00 11.12 6.21
N ILE A 16 -6.83 10.79 5.67
CA ILE A 16 -5.74 11.76 5.41
C ILE A 16 -5.73 12.28 3.96
N GLY A 17 -6.72 11.90 3.16
CA GLY A 17 -6.80 12.22 1.73
C GLY A 17 -5.68 11.59 0.91
N ALA A 18 -5.20 10.41 1.30
CA ALA A 18 -4.28 9.62 0.50
C ALA A 18 -5.04 8.75 -0.51
N GLU A 19 -4.37 8.40 -1.61
CA GLU A 19 -4.93 7.54 -2.65
C GLU A 19 -4.32 6.14 -2.55
N LEU A 20 -5.19 5.13 -2.50
CA LEU A 20 -4.78 3.73 -2.59
C LEU A 20 -4.90 3.27 -4.05
N VAL A 21 -3.79 2.86 -4.63
CA VAL A 21 -3.75 2.19 -5.93
C VAL A 21 -3.38 0.72 -5.70
N GLN A 22 -4.29 -0.20 -6.07
CA GLN A 22 -4.05 -1.64 -5.98
C GLN A 22 -3.68 -2.19 -7.35
N CYS A 23 -2.68 -3.08 -7.40
CA CYS A 23 -2.31 -3.81 -8.60
C CYS A 23 -2.54 -5.30 -8.41
N SER A 24 -3.02 -5.99 -9.45
CA SER A 24 -3.07 -7.45 -9.44
C SER A 24 -1.65 -8.02 -9.52
N PRO A 25 -1.31 -9.04 -8.71
CA PRO A 25 -0.04 -9.75 -8.83
C PRO A 25 0.10 -10.53 -10.15
N ASP A 26 -0.98 -10.70 -10.90
CA ASP A 26 -0.99 -11.42 -12.19
C ASP A 26 -0.44 -10.59 -13.36
N HIS A 27 -0.15 -9.31 -13.12
CA HIS A 27 0.42 -8.42 -14.12
C HIS A 27 1.86 -8.05 -13.77
N ASP A 28 2.70 -7.80 -14.77
CA ASP A 28 4.14 -7.55 -14.60
C ASP A 28 4.45 -6.47 -13.55
N ALA A 29 3.65 -5.41 -13.50
CA ALA A 29 3.77 -4.34 -12.51
C ALA A 29 3.49 -4.82 -11.07
N GLY A 30 2.53 -5.73 -10.90
CA GLY A 30 2.24 -6.35 -9.60
C GLY A 30 3.36 -7.25 -9.11
N GLN A 31 4.00 -8.01 -10.02
CA GLN A 31 5.16 -8.82 -9.65
C GLN A 31 6.35 -7.98 -9.20
N GLN A 32 6.60 -6.84 -9.84
CA GLN A 32 7.63 -5.90 -9.39
C GLN A 32 7.32 -5.34 -8.00
N LEU A 33 6.06 -4.98 -7.74
CA LEU A 33 5.63 -4.49 -6.43
C LEU A 33 5.82 -5.55 -5.33
N VAL A 34 5.51 -6.81 -5.62
CA VAL A 34 5.80 -7.94 -4.71
C VAL A 34 7.31 -8.03 -4.43
N GLY A 35 8.15 -7.91 -5.45
CA GLY A 35 9.61 -7.88 -5.30
C GLY A 35 10.14 -6.73 -4.43
N MET A 36 9.38 -5.63 -4.30
CA MET A 36 9.72 -4.47 -3.46
C MET A 36 9.15 -4.55 -2.03
N GLY A 37 8.52 -5.67 -1.65
CA GLY A 37 7.93 -5.88 -0.32
C GLY A 37 6.40 -5.83 -0.29
N GLY A 38 5.74 -5.79 -1.45
CA GLY A 38 4.28 -5.91 -1.59
C GLY A 38 3.50 -4.61 -1.42
N ALA A 39 4.12 -3.54 -0.93
CA ALA A 39 3.53 -2.21 -0.85
C ALA A 39 4.60 -1.11 -0.86
N ILE A 40 4.28 0.03 -1.46
CA ILE A 40 5.13 1.23 -1.50
C ILE A 40 4.24 2.44 -1.20
N ALA A 41 4.81 3.46 -0.55
CA ALA A 41 4.14 4.72 -0.27
C ALA A 41 4.91 5.88 -0.90
N LEU A 42 4.19 6.79 -1.56
CA LEU A 42 4.71 8.07 -2.00
C LEU A 42 4.34 9.12 -0.94
N LEU A 43 5.35 9.76 -0.35
CA LEU A 43 5.18 10.74 0.72
C LEU A 43 5.12 12.16 0.17
N ARG A 44 4.32 13.01 0.80
CA ARG A 44 4.21 14.44 0.46
C ARG A 44 5.45 15.25 0.88
N TYR A 45 6.20 14.77 1.87
CA TYR A 45 7.37 15.44 2.42
C TYR A 45 8.54 14.46 2.48
N ALA A 46 9.73 14.96 2.20
CA ALA A 46 10.97 14.23 2.45
C ALA A 46 11.27 14.24 3.95
N LEU A 47 11.81 13.13 4.45
CA LEU A 47 12.33 12.97 5.81
C LEU A 47 13.65 13.74 5.98
#